data_AF-A0A0K2UTS2-F1
#
_entry.id   AF-A0A0K2UTS2-F1
#
_cell.length_a   1.000
_cell.length_b   1.000
_cell.length_c   1.000
_cell.angle_alpha   90.00
_cell.angle_beta   90.00
_cell.angle_gamma   90.00
#
_symmetry.space_group_name_H-M   'P 1'
#
loop_
_entity.id
_entity.type
_entity.pdbx_description
1 polymer ?
#
loop_
_entity_poly.entity_id
_entity_poly.type
_entity_poly.pdbx_seq_one_letter_code
_entity_poly.pdbx_strand_id
1 'polypeptide(L)'
;MLFIGISFLLLLPSSASPHHKWTHHISLHDNLQLSWTPFHNDIHFELVGRTHGWIALGFSMNGAMRGSDIALGWIGSDGDVRFSDRWAEGNSAPIMDMSQDYVLMSGSENDTHTVIRFSRPWDTCDSVEVGLLF
;
A
#
# COMPACT_ATOMS: atom_id res chain seq x y z
N MET A 1 51.03 29.56 19.76
CA MET A 1 50.13 28.42 20.04
C MET A 1 49.35 28.11 18.78
N LEU A 2 49.49 26.90 18.25
CA LEU A 2 48.81 26.41 17.04
C LEU A 2 47.80 25.36 17.49
N PHE A 3 46.50 25.54 17.20
CA PHE A 3 45.49 24.51 17.44
C PHE A 3 45.12 23.87 16.10
N ILE A 4 45.45 22.58 15.94
CA ILE A 4 45.00 21.74 14.84
C ILE A 4 43.69 21.10 15.30
N GLY A 5 42.57 21.56 14.76
CA GLY A 5 41.25 20.97 15.01
C GLY A 5 41.03 19.79 14.06
N ILE A 6 41.14 18.57 14.56
CA ILE A 6 40.69 17.37 13.83
C ILE A 6 39.17 17.32 13.97
N SER A 7 38.45 17.73 12.92
CA SER A 7 37.01 17.46 12.81
C SER A 7 36.82 15.97 12.60
N PHE A 8 36.30 15.30 13.63
CA PHE A 8 35.82 13.93 13.53
C PHE A 8 34.49 13.96 12.78
N LEU A 9 34.52 13.82 11.45
CA LEU A 9 33.31 13.61 10.66
C LEU A 9 32.78 12.23 11.04
N LEU A 10 31.77 12.21 11.91
CA LEU A 10 31.00 11.01 12.25
C LEU A 10 30.33 10.52 10.97
N LEU A 11 30.95 9.54 10.30
CA LEU A 11 30.26 8.71 9.31
C LEU A 11 29.20 7.91 10.08
N LEU A 12 27.96 8.41 10.08
CA LEU A 12 26.83 7.59 10.48
C LEU A 12 26.83 6.36 9.57
N PRO A 13 26.83 5.13 10.12
CA PRO A 13 26.62 3.97 9.28
C PRO A 13 25.27 4.18 8.59
N SER A 14 25.29 4.22 7.26
CA SER A 14 24.06 4.14 6.49
C SER A 14 23.45 2.80 6.85
N SER A 15 22.46 2.83 7.74
CA SER A 15 21.51 1.75 7.89
C SER A 15 20.81 1.65 6.55
N ALA A 16 21.40 0.91 5.62
CA ALA A 16 20.71 0.44 4.44
C ALA A 16 19.52 -0.34 4.98
N SER A 17 18.37 0.32 5.03
CA SER A 17 17.10 -0.29 5.38
C SER A 17 17.02 -1.57 4.54
N PRO A 18 16.81 -2.75 5.13
CA PRO A 18 16.68 -3.96 4.35
C PRO A 18 15.58 -3.68 3.33
N HIS A 19 15.98 -3.55 2.06
CA HIS A 19 15.03 -3.25 0.99
C HIS A 19 14.03 -4.39 1.00
N HIS A 20 12.79 -4.10 1.41
CA HIS A 20 11.71 -5.06 1.38
C HIS A 20 11.62 -5.59 -0.05
N LYS A 21 12.00 -6.86 -0.26
CA LYS A 21 12.06 -7.45 -1.58
C LYS A 21 10.71 -8.05 -1.90
N TRP A 22 10.02 -7.46 -2.87
CA TRP A 22 8.79 -8.00 -3.42
C TRP A 22 9.04 -9.35 -4.11
N THR A 23 8.19 -10.33 -3.84
CA THR A 23 8.30 -11.68 -4.43
C THR A 23 7.51 -11.79 -5.73
N HIS A 24 6.44 -11.02 -5.86
CA HIS A 24 5.55 -11.00 -7.02
C HIS A 24 5.33 -9.56 -7.46
N HIS A 25 5.13 -9.37 -8.76
CA HIS A 25 4.79 -8.08 -9.35
C HIS A 25 3.99 -8.25 -10.64
N ILE A 26 3.08 -7.32 -10.90
CA ILE A 26 2.33 -7.24 -12.14
C ILE A 26 2.05 -5.77 -12.49
N SER A 27 2.09 -5.44 -13.77
CA SER A 27 1.55 -4.18 -14.28
C SER A 27 0.09 -4.43 -14.65
N LEU A 28 -0.83 -3.88 -13.86
CA LEU A 28 -2.27 -4.01 -14.13
C LEU A 28 -2.65 -3.18 -15.35
N HIS A 29 -2.05 -1.99 -15.48
CA HIS A 29 -2.18 -1.05 -16.59
C HIS A 29 -0.86 -0.25 -16.71
N ASP A 30 -0.65 0.50 -17.79
CA ASP A 30 0.58 1.32 -18.00
C ASP A 30 0.86 2.32 -16.85
N ASN A 31 -0.17 2.68 -16.09
CA ASN A 31 -0.12 3.67 -15.02
C ASN A 31 -0.26 3.06 -13.61
N LEU A 32 -0.37 1.74 -13.47
CA LEU A 32 -0.56 1.10 -12.16
C LEU A 32 0.22 -0.22 -12.07
N GLN A 33 1.19 -0.23 -11.17
CA GLN A 33 1.98 -1.41 -10.82
C GLN A 33 1.58 -1.92 -9.44
N LEU A 34 1.45 -3.23 -9.32
CA LEU A 34 1.17 -3.93 -8.09
C LEU A 34 2.32 -4.88 -7.78
N SER A 35 2.89 -4.77 -6.60
CA SER A 35 3.86 -5.74 -6.07
C SER A 35 3.35 -6.30 -4.74
N TRP A 36 3.65 -7.57 -4.47
CA TRP A 36 3.24 -8.18 -3.20
C TRP A 36 4.19 -9.27 -2.71
N THR A 37 4.12 -9.52 -1.41
CA THR A 37 4.80 -10.62 -0.75
C THR A 37 3.86 -11.29 0.25
N PRO A 38 3.57 -12.60 0.07
CA PRO A 38 2.82 -13.37 1.05
C PRO A 38 3.68 -13.72 2.27
N PHE A 39 3.10 -13.59 3.46
CA PHE A 39 3.67 -14.01 4.74
C PHE A 39 2.76 -15.06 5.39
N HIS A 40 3.09 -15.49 6.61
CA HIS A 40 2.35 -16.56 7.28
C HIS A 40 0.88 -16.18 7.55
N ASN A 41 0.62 -14.94 7.98
CA ASN A 41 -0.71 -14.50 8.42
C ASN A 41 -1.34 -13.45 7.50
N ASP A 42 -0.53 -12.76 6.72
CA ASP A 42 -0.93 -11.60 5.91
C ASP A 42 -0.16 -11.55 4.59
N ILE A 43 -0.59 -10.64 3.73
CA ILE A 43 0.07 -10.29 2.48
C ILE A 43 0.42 -8.81 2.55
N HIS A 44 1.64 -8.45 2.17
CA HIS A 44 2.06 -7.06 2.05
C HIS A 44 1.96 -6.66 0.58
N PHE A 45 1.39 -5.48 0.34
CA PHE A 45 1.15 -4.94 -0.99
C PHE A 45 1.85 -3.59 -1.16
N GLU A 46 2.23 -3.31 -2.39
CA GLU A 46 2.63 -1.99 -2.87
C GLU A 46 1.90 -1.68 -4.17
N LEU A 47 1.18 -0.55 -4.16
CA LEU A 47 0.60 0.06 -5.34
C LEU A 47 1.43 1.27 -5.72
N VAL A 48 1.91 1.29 -6.97
CA VAL A 48 2.59 2.44 -7.57
C VAL A 48 1.75 2.93 -8.73
N GLY A 49 1.07 4.05 -8.53
CA GLY A 49 0.23 4.68 -9.56
C GLY A 49 0.89 5.93 -10.12
N ARG A 50 0.88 6.10 -11.45
CA ARG A 50 1.30 7.35 -12.11
C ARG A 50 0.18 8.40 -12.01
N THR A 51 0.05 8.99 -10.83
CA THR A 51 -0.98 9.97 -10.47
C THR A 51 -0.51 10.82 -9.27
N HIS A 52 -1.27 11.87 -8.98
CA HIS A 52 -1.21 12.66 -7.73
C HIS A 52 -2.51 12.53 -6.92
N GLY A 53 -3.26 11.47 -7.21
CA GLY A 53 -4.61 11.25 -6.74
C GLY A 53 -4.72 9.96 -5.97
N TRP A 54 -5.96 9.51 -5.79
CA TRP A 54 -6.23 8.24 -5.17
C TRP A 54 -5.82 7.08 -6.07
N ILE A 55 -5.30 6.03 -5.44
CA ILE A 55 -5.08 4.72 -6.02
C ILE A 55 -5.85 3.69 -5.19
N ALA A 56 -6.41 2.68 -5.86
CA ALA A 56 -7.19 1.65 -5.20
C ALA A 56 -6.94 0.28 -5.84
N LEU A 57 -7.07 -0.77 -5.04
CA LEU A 57 -7.02 -2.17 -5.46
C LEU A 57 -8.21 -2.89 -4.86
N GLY A 58 -9.02 -3.52 -5.72
CA GLY A 58 -10.16 -4.32 -5.31
C GLY A 58 -9.91 -5.82 -5.49
N PHE A 59 -10.34 -6.61 -4.51
CA PHE A 59 -10.29 -8.05 -4.49
C PHE A 59 -11.70 -8.62 -4.66
N SER A 60 -11.93 -9.42 -5.69
CA SER A 60 -13.21 -10.10 -5.91
C SER A 60 -13.04 -11.43 -6.63
N MET A 61 -13.98 -12.35 -6.42
CA MET A 61 -13.94 -13.70 -7.01
C MET A 61 -13.99 -13.71 -8.54
N ASN A 62 -14.65 -12.72 -9.14
CA ASN A 62 -14.91 -12.64 -10.57
C ASN A 62 -14.20 -11.47 -11.26
N GLY A 63 -13.38 -10.71 -10.51
CA GLY A 63 -12.70 -9.51 -11.00
C GLY A 63 -13.62 -8.31 -11.28
N ALA A 64 -14.93 -8.40 -10.96
CA ALA A 64 -15.84 -7.27 -11.05
C ALA A 64 -15.72 -6.39 -9.81
N MET A 65 -16.06 -5.10 -9.94
CA MET A 65 -16.09 -4.14 -8.83
C MET A 65 -17.17 -4.49 -7.80
N ARG A 66 -18.34 -4.97 -8.24
CA ARG A 66 -19.40 -5.38 -7.32
C ARG A 66 -18.95 -6.58 -6.49
N GLY A 67 -19.05 -6.46 -5.18
CA GLY A 67 -18.59 -7.46 -4.23
C GLY A 67 -17.08 -7.45 -4.05
N SER A 68 -16.41 -6.35 -4.42
CA SER A 68 -15.00 -6.16 -4.10
C SER A 68 -14.81 -5.57 -2.72
N ASP A 69 -13.84 -6.16 -2.03
CA ASP A 69 -13.12 -5.60 -0.89
C ASP A 69 -11.96 -4.74 -1.42
N ILE A 70 -11.84 -3.48 -0.99
CA ILE A 70 -11.06 -2.44 -1.65
C ILE A 70 -10.14 -1.69 -0.67
N ALA A 71 -8.82 -1.82 -0.91
CA ALA A 71 -7.85 -0.84 -0.42
C ALA A 71 -7.96 0.45 -1.23
N LEU A 72 -8.14 1.60 -0.57
CA LEU A 72 -8.07 2.92 -1.21
C LEU A 72 -7.12 3.84 -0.44
N GLY A 73 -6.16 4.46 -1.12
CA GLY A 73 -5.19 5.37 -0.50
C GLY A 73 -4.78 6.54 -1.37
N TRP A 74 -4.40 7.65 -0.73
CA TRP A 74 -3.93 8.89 -1.37
C TRP A 74 -3.13 9.76 -0.39
N ILE A 75 -2.44 10.78 -0.90
CA ILE A 75 -1.80 11.81 -0.07
C ILE A 75 -2.73 13.02 0.03
N GLY A 76 -3.05 13.42 1.26
CA GLY A 76 -3.86 14.60 1.53
C GLY A 76 -3.15 15.89 1.16
N SER A 77 -3.90 16.98 1.02
CA SER A 77 -3.33 18.31 0.75
C SER A 77 -2.45 18.84 1.90
N ASP A 78 -2.62 18.27 3.09
CA ASP A 78 -1.78 18.48 4.27
C ASP A 78 -0.47 17.67 4.24
N GLY A 79 -0.30 16.78 3.26
CA GLY A 79 0.83 15.86 3.14
C GLY A 79 0.63 14.54 3.91
N ASP A 80 -0.48 14.38 4.61
CA ASP A 80 -0.75 13.17 5.39
C ASP A 80 -1.27 12.04 4.51
N VAL A 81 -0.81 10.82 4.79
CA VAL A 81 -1.30 9.63 4.10
C VAL A 81 -2.71 9.34 4.56
N ARG A 82 -3.64 9.22 3.60
CA ARG A 82 -5.01 8.78 3.84
C ARG A 82 -5.19 7.39 3.25
N PHE A 83 -5.80 6.51 4.03
CA PHE A 83 -6.03 5.12 3.66
C PHE A 83 -7.35 4.65 4.25
N SER A 84 -8.11 3.88 3.49
CA SER A 84 -9.39 3.33 3.92
C SER A 84 -9.65 1.98 3.28
N ASP A 85 -10.17 1.08 4.10
CA ASP A 85 -10.72 -0.21 3.69
C ASP A 85 -12.22 -0.05 3.37
N ARG A 86 -12.65 -0.57 2.21
CA ARG A 86 -13.94 -0.22 1.58
C ARG A 86 -14.59 -1.40 0.89
N TRP A 87 -15.92 -1.43 0.95
CA TRP A 87 -16.74 -2.40 0.24
C TRP A 87 -17.47 -1.78 -0.95
N ALA A 88 -17.48 -2.48 -2.08
CA ALA A 88 -18.25 -2.09 -3.26
C ALA A 88 -19.53 -2.92 -3.43
N GLU A 89 -20.68 -2.34 -3.07
CA GLU A 89 -22.00 -2.99 -3.25
C GLU A 89 -22.42 -3.11 -4.73
N GLY A 90 -21.77 -2.36 -5.62
CA GLY A 90 -22.08 -2.26 -7.04
C GLY A 90 -21.02 -1.46 -7.80
N ASN A 91 -21.36 -1.07 -9.04
CA ASN A 91 -20.48 -0.22 -9.87
C ASN A 91 -20.68 1.27 -9.54
N SER A 92 -20.49 1.62 -8.28
CA SER A 92 -20.64 2.98 -7.72
C SER A 92 -19.54 3.24 -6.70
N ALA A 93 -19.43 4.47 -6.19
CA ALA A 93 -18.45 4.79 -5.15
C ALA A 93 -18.52 3.78 -3.98
N PRO A 94 -17.42 3.11 -3.62
CA PRO A 94 -17.39 2.16 -2.51
C PRO A 94 -17.69 2.83 -1.18
N ILE A 95 -18.43 2.13 -0.32
CA ILE A 95 -18.73 2.55 1.04
C ILE A 95 -17.60 2.15 1.98
N MET A 96 -17.56 2.71 3.19
CA MET A 96 -16.64 2.21 4.22
C MET A 96 -17.00 0.77 4.56
N ASP A 97 -15.99 -0.09 4.66
CA ASP A 97 -16.22 -1.45 5.12
C ASP A 97 -16.59 -1.47 6.63
N MET A 98 -17.43 -2.42 7.04
CA MET A 98 -17.84 -2.60 8.42
C MET A 98 -16.71 -3.19 9.26
N SER A 99 -15.88 -4.05 8.66
CA SER A 99 -14.58 -4.43 9.21
C SER A 99 -13.50 -3.51 8.64
N GLN A 100 -12.38 -3.38 9.33
CA GLN A 100 -11.25 -2.59 8.84
C GLN A 100 -9.99 -3.42 9.06
N ASP A 101 -9.74 -4.33 8.14
CA ASP A 101 -8.73 -5.36 8.29
C ASP A 101 -7.37 -4.94 7.72
N TYR A 102 -7.38 -3.92 6.89
CA TYR A 102 -6.21 -3.47 6.15
C TYR A 102 -5.38 -2.51 7.00
N VAL A 103 -4.07 -2.74 7.06
CA VAL A 103 -3.16 -1.92 7.85
C VAL A 103 -2.26 -1.11 6.93
N LEU A 104 -2.38 0.22 6.99
CA LEU A 104 -1.46 1.13 6.30
C LEU A 104 -0.04 0.96 6.87
N MET A 105 0.93 0.70 5.99
CA MET A 105 2.35 0.60 6.35
C MET A 105 3.10 1.90 6.01
N SER A 106 2.85 2.46 4.83
CA SER A 106 3.42 3.73 4.39
C SER A 106 2.70 4.27 3.17
N GLY A 107 2.75 5.58 2.97
CA GLY A 107 2.36 6.21 1.71
C GLY A 107 3.29 7.38 1.40
N SER A 108 3.49 7.63 0.11
CA SER A 108 4.22 8.80 -0.36
C SER A 108 3.73 9.22 -1.74
N GLU A 109 3.99 10.47 -2.09
CA GLU A 109 3.75 10.97 -3.43
C GLU A 109 4.95 11.81 -3.86
N ASN A 110 5.34 11.67 -5.11
CA ASN A 110 6.37 12.49 -5.75
C ASN A 110 5.79 13.19 -6.99
N ASP A 111 6.64 13.88 -7.75
CA ASP A 111 6.26 14.67 -8.94
C ASP A 111 5.49 13.89 -10.03
N THR A 112 5.42 12.56 -9.96
CA THR A 112 4.77 11.75 -11.00
C THR A 112 3.96 10.56 -10.48
N HIS A 113 4.15 10.15 -9.23
CA HIS A 113 3.58 8.91 -8.70
C HIS A 113 3.13 9.04 -7.25
N THR A 114 2.01 8.39 -6.95
CA THR A 114 1.56 8.04 -5.62
C THR A 114 1.94 6.58 -5.34
N VAL A 115 2.50 6.33 -4.17
CA VAL A 115 2.87 4.99 -3.68
C VAL A 115 2.14 4.73 -2.36
N ILE A 116 1.41 3.62 -2.29
CA ILE A 116 0.75 3.17 -1.06
C ILE A 116 1.19 1.74 -0.77
N ARG A 117 1.59 1.50 0.49
CA ARG A 117 1.92 0.17 1.02
C ARG A 117 1.03 -0.17 2.19
N PHE A 118 0.49 -1.36 2.18
CA PHE A 118 -0.43 -1.86 3.21
C PHE A 118 -0.29 -3.37 3.37
N SER A 119 -0.76 -3.89 4.50
CA SER A 119 -0.94 -5.32 4.70
C SER A 119 -2.41 -5.68 4.83
N ARG A 120 -2.75 -6.91 4.42
CA ARG A 120 -4.09 -7.50 4.52
C ARG A 120 -3.95 -8.94 5.04
N PRO A 121 -4.70 -9.35 6.08
CA PRO A 121 -4.79 -10.76 6.49
C PRO A 121 -5.24 -11.69 5.36
N TRP A 122 -4.87 -12.97 5.43
CA TRP A 122 -5.43 -13.99 4.52
C TRP A 122 -6.94 -14.16 4.73
N ASP A 123 -7.31 -14.23 6.00
CA ASP A 123 -8.68 -14.38 6.48
C ASP A 123 -9.05 -13.14 7.28
N THR A 124 -9.94 -12.33 6.71
CA THR A 124 -10.52 -11.13 7.32
C THR A 124 -11.67 -11.49 8.26
N CYS A 125 -12.06 -12.76 8.34
CA CYS A 125 -13.18 -13.27 9.14
C CYS A 125 -14.53 -12.62 8.83
N ASP A 126 -14.63 -11.90 7.71
CA ASP A 126 -15.83 -11.21 7.33
C ASP A 126 -16.82 -12.16 6.68
N SER A 127 -17.99 -12.30 7.32
CA SER A 127 -19.06 -13.18 6.84
C SER A 127 -19.60 -12.83 5.45
N VAL A 128 -19.30 -11.63 4.96
CA VAL A 128 -19.67 -11.11 3.63
C VAL A 128 -18.51 -11.12 2.63
N GLU A 129 -17.29 -11.37 3.10
CA GLU A 129 -16.09 -11.22 2.31
C GLU A 129 -15.49 -12.58 1.94
N VAL A 130 -15.00 -12.70 0.71
CA VAL A 130 -14.51 -13.97 0.19
C VAL A 130 -13.02 -14.06 0.51
N GLY A 131 -12.65 -14.95 1.42
CA GLY A 131 -11.25 -15.30 1.68
C GLY A 131 -10.52 -15.58 0.37
N LEU A 132 -9.39 -14.90 0.15
CA LEU A 132 -8.61 -15.04 -1.07
C LEU A 132 -7.87 -16.38 -1.04
N LEU A 133 -8.42 -17.38 -1.72
CA LEU A 133 -7.73 -18.63 -2.01
C LEU A 133 -6.86 -18.42 -3.26
N PHE A 134 -5.55 -18.36 -3.06
CA PHE A 134 -4.54 -18.42 -4.14
C PHE A 134 -3.98 -19.84 -4.26
#